data_AF-A0A7Y5W1C6-F1
#
_entry.id   AF-A0A7Y5W1C6-F1
#
_cell.length_a   1.000
_cell.length_b   1.000
_cell.length_c   1.000
_cell.angle_alpha   90.00
_cell.angle_beta   90.00
_cell.angle_gamma   90.00
#
_symmetry.space_group_name_H-M   'P 1'
#
loop_
_entity.id
_entity.type
_entity.pdbx_description
1 polymer ?
#
loop_
_entity_poly.entity_id
_entity_poly.type
_entity_poly.pdbx_seq_one_letter_code
_entity_poly.pdbx_strand_id
1 'polypeptide(L)' 'MLDNETIRDAARSLFPGGVNSPVRSFRAVDGAPRPIVRGQGAHVFDAGGTRYIDYMGAFGPLLLGHAHPAVTA' A
#
# COMPACT_ATOMS: atom_id res chain seq x y z
N MET A 1 14.78 -9.55 0.51
CA MET A 1 13.72 -8.51 0.48
C MET A 1 12.97 -8.60 1.80
N LEU A 2 12.61 -7.48 2.42
CA LEU A 2 11.78 -7.50 3.63
C LEU A 2 10.36 -7.94 3.25
N ASP A 3 9.75 -8.79 4.06
CA ASP A 3 8.36 -9.20 3.87
C ASP A 3 7.37 -8.21 4.51
N ASN A 4 6.08 -8.47 4.33
CA ASN A 4 5.01 -7.61 4.87
C ASN A 4 5.06 -7.48 6.40
N GLU A 5 5.46 -8.52 7.12
CA GLU A 5 5.44 -8.55 8.57
C GLU A 5 6.58 -7.71 9.13
N THR A 6 7.78 -7.92 8.61
CA THR A 6 8.97 -7.17 9.02
C THR A 6 8.79 -5.66 8.87
N ILE A 7 8.17 -5.22 7.76
CA ILE A 7 7.89 -3.80 7.53
C ILE A 7 6.85 -3.25 8.50
N ARG A 8 5.78 -4.01 8.81
CA ARG A 8 4.77 -3.56 9.78
C ARG A 8 5.35 -3.42 11.18
N ASP A 9 6.19 -4.36 11.60
CA ASP A 9 6.78 -4.34 12.94
C ASP A 9 7.75 -3.18 13.09
N ALA A 10 8.57 -2.93 12.08
CA ALA A 10 9.39 -1.73 12.01
C ALA A 10 8.53 -0.45 12.04
N ALA A 11 7.41 -0.40 11.31
CA ALA A 11 6.55 0.78 11.29
C ALA A 11 5.90 1.05 12.66
N ARG A 12 5.56 0.01 13.44
CA ARG A 12 4.96 0.15 14.78
C ARG A 12 5.88 0.83 15.79
N SER A 13 7.20 0.73 15.63
CA SER A 13 8.16 1.44 16.49
C SER A 13 8.42 2.88 16.04
N LEU A 14 8.00 3.26 14.84
CA LEU A 14 8.27 4.58 14.24
C LEU A 14 7.04 5.50 14.20
N PHE A 15 5.85 4.93 14.03
CA PHE A 15 4.61 5.69 13.86
C PHE A 15 3.51 5.19 14.81
N PRO A 16 2.69 6.09 15.39
CA PRO A 16 1.54 5.67 16.18
C PRO A 16 0.61 4.73 15.39
N GLY A 17 0.37 3.53 15.92
CA GLY A 17 -0.42 2.50 15.23
C GLY A 17 0.24 1.92 13.97
N GLY A 18 1.53 2.20 13.74
CA GLY A 18 2.31 1.72 12.60
C GLY A 18 1.98 2.38 11.27
N VAL A 19 1.27 3.52 11.25
CA VAL A 19 0.80 4.18 10.02
C VAL A 19 0.74 5.70 10.13
N ASN A 20 0.85 6.38 8.99
CA ASN A 20 0.70 7.84 8.89
C ASN A 20 -0.73 8.31 8.57
N SER A 21 -1.65 7.39 8.29
CA SER A 21 -3.06 7.69 8.06
C SER A 21 -3.90 6.61 8.75
N PRO A 22 -4.83 6.97 9.66
CA PRO A 22 -5.49 5.99 10.53
C PRO A 22 -6.22 4.85 9.80
N VAL A 23 -6.85 5.14 8.66
CA VAL A 23 -7.56 4.11 7.86
C VAL A 23 -6.62 2.98 7.41
N ARG A 24 -5.32 3.27 7.26
CA ARG A 24 -4.31 2.28 6.85
C ARG A 24 -3.94 1.29 7.95
N SER A 25 -4.41 1.50 9.18
CA SER A 25 -4.21 0.56 10.29
C SER A 25 -5.08 -0.71 10.18
N PHE A 26 -6.07 -0.72 9.28
CA PHE A 26 -6.98 -1.84 9.00
C PHE A 26 -7.86 -2.26 10.19
N ARG A 27 -7.91 -1.45 11.26
CA ARG A 27 -8.72 -1.73 12.46
C ARG A 27 -10.21 -1.94 12.19
N ALA A 28 -10.75 -1.34 11.12
CA ALA A 28 -12.16 -1.44 10.77
C ALA A 28 -12.55 -2.73 10.03
N VAL A 29 -11.57 -3.52 9.55
CA VAL A 29 -11.80 -4.67 8.65
C VAL A 29 -11.16 -5.96 9.17
N ASP A 30 -10.76 -5.99 10.43
CA ASP A 30 -10.10 -7.12 11.10
C ASP A 30 -8.99 -7.77 10.24
N GLY A 31 -8.03 -6.94 9.82
CA GLY A 31 -6.97 -7.36 8.92
C GLY A 31 -5.61 -6.74 9.25
N ALA A 32 -4.56 -7.32 8.68
CA ALA A 32 -3.21 -6.76 8.77
C ALA A 32 -2.95 -5.77 7.60
N PRO A 33 -2.43 -4.56 7.88
CA PRO A 33 -2.00 -3.64 6.83
C PRO A 33 -1.06 -4.30 5.81
N ARG A 34 -1.22 -3.94 4.54
CA ARG A 34 -0.36 -4.42 3.45
C ARG A 34 0.59 -3.29 3.03
N PRO A 35 1.91 -3.41 3.33
CA PRO A 35 2.90 -2.50 2.77
C PRO A 35 2.93 -2.64 1.24
N ILE A 36 2.38 -1.65 0.53
CA ILE A 36 2.42 -1.59 -0.93
C ILE A 36 3.74 -0.97 -1.35
N VAL A 37 4.53 -1.70 -2.15
CA VAL A 37 5.89 -1.30 -2.54
C VAL A 37 5.99 -0.83 -3.99
N ARG A 38 5.01 -1.16 -4.83
CA ARG A 38 4.92 -0.69 -6.22
C ARG A 38 3.48 -0.71 -6.71
N GLY A 39 3.17 0.17 -7.67
CA GLY A 39 1.96 0.09 -8.48
C GLY A 39 2.27 0.19 -9.97
N GLN A 40 1.40 -0.37 -10.81
CA GLN A 40 1.45 -0.22 -12.27
C GLN A 40 0.06 -0.44 -12.88
N GLY A 41 -0.44 0.55 -13.64
CA GLY A 41 -1.79 0.52 -14.19
C GLY A 41 -2.83 0.33 -13.07
N ALA A 42 -3.71 -0.65 -13.23
CA ALA A 42 -4.74 -0.98 -12.24
C ALA A 42 -4.26 -1.91 -11.09
N HIS A 43 -2.95 -2.11 -10.92
CA HIS A 43 -2.42 -3.08 -9.95
C HIS A 43 -1.47 -2.46 -8.94
N VAL A 44 -1.49 -3.04 -7.74
CA VAL A 44 -0.49 -2.81 -6.69
C VAL A 44 0.15 -4.11 -6.25
N PHE A 45 1.36 -4.01 -5.72
CA PHE A 45 2.19 -5.12 -5.28
C PHE A 45 2.60 -4.89 -3.83
N ASP A 46 2.36 -5.87 -2.97
CA ASP A 46 2.86 -5.82 -1.60
C ASP A 46 4.33 -6.26 -1.52
N ALA A 47 4.93 -6.14 -0.33
CA ALA A 47 6.33 -6.52 -0.11
C ALA A 47 6.59 -8.03 -0.27
N GLY A 48 5.55 -8.86 -0.15
CA GLY A 48 5.60 -10.29 -0.42
C GLY A 48 5.49 -10.65 -1.91
N GLY A 49 5.31 -9.66 -2.79
CA GLY A 49 5.13 -9.86 -4.23
C GLY A 49 3.70 -10.20 -4.64
N THR A 50 2.74 -10.21 -3.71
CA THR A 50 1.33 -10.45 -4.06
C THR A 50 0.80 -9.28 -4.87
N ARG A 51 0.19 -9.59 -6.02
CA ARG A 51 -0.45 -8.63 -6.91
C ARG A 51 -1.94 -8.53 -6.60
N TYR A 52 -2.44 -7.31 -6.50
CA TYR A 52 -3.85 -7.00 -6.29
C TYR A 52 -4.38 -6.11 -7.41
N ILE A 53 -5.66 -6.24 -7.76
CA ILE A 53 -6.38 -5.21 -8.53
C ILE A 53 -6.72 -4.09 -7.55
N ASP A 54 -6.32 -2.86 -7.87
CA ASP A 54 -6.46 -1.71 -6.98
C ASP A 54 -7.77 -0.96 -7.24
N TYR A 55 -8.75 -1.16 -6.34
CA TYR A 55 -9.99 -0.38 -6.31
C TYR A 55 -9.92 0.84 -5.38
N MET A 56 -8.84 0.99 -4.61
CA MET A 56 -8.65 2.16 -3.74
C MET A 56 -8.16 3.36 -4.55
N GLY A 57 -7.28 3.14 -5.53
CA GLY A 57 -6.79 4.19 -6.43
C GLY A 57 -6.17 5.37 -5.68
N ALA A 58 -5.43 5.09 -4.60
CA ALA A 58 -4.94 6.06 -3.62
C ALA A 58 -5.99 7.04 -3.09
N PHE A 59 -7.23 6.57 -2.94
CA PHE A 59 -8.40 7.36 -2.51
C PHE A 59 -8.82 8.43 -3.54
N GLY A 60 -8.54 8.22 -4.83
CA GLY A 60 -9.02 9.07 -5.92
C GLY A 60 -8.02 9.48 -7.01
N PRO A 61 -6.76 9.88 -6.72
CA PRO A 61 -5.92 10.57 -7.69
C PRO A 61 -5.44 9.69 -8.85
N LEU A 62 -5.54 8.37 -8.74
CA LEU A 62 -4.99 7.42 -9.71
C LEU A 62 -6.00 7.01 -10.79
N LEU A 63 -6.74 7.97 -11.35
CA LEU A 63 -7.71 7.72 -12.42
C LEU A 63 -7.07 7.06 -13.65
N LEU A 64 -5.87 7.49 -14.03
CA LEU A 64 -5.10 6.91 -15.14
C LEU A 64 -4.33 5.63 -14.75
N GLY A 65 -4.50 5.16 -13.51
CA GLY A 65 -3.72 4.09 -12.93
C GLY A 65 -2.35 4.54 -12.39
N HIS A 66 -1.70 3.62 -11.68
CA HIS A 66 -0.36 3.82 -11.13
C HIS A 66 0.70 3.93 -12.22
N ALA A 67 1.63 4.86 -12.06
CA ALA A 67 2.80 5.05 -12.94
C ALA A 67 2.43 5.11 -14.44
N HIS A 68 1.38 5.87 -14.77
CA HIS A 68 0.98 6.06 -16.15
C HIS A 68 2.13 6.73 -16.95
N PRO A 69 2.55 6.19 -18.11
CA PRO A 69 3.74 6.67 -18.81
C PRO A 69 3.74 8.16 -19.15
N ALA A 70 2.57 8.72 -19.49
CA ALA A 70 2.43 10.15 -19.79
C ALA A 70 2.54 11.08 -18.57
N VAL A 71 2.50 10.54 -17.35
CA VAL A 71 2.62 11.31 -16.09
C VAL A 71 4.02 11.18 -15.49
N THR A 72 4.68 10.05 -15.70
CA THR A 72 6.00 9.74 -15.11
C THR A 72 7.19 10.07 -16.02
N ALA A 73 6.94 10.59 -17.23
CA ALA A 73 7.98 10.97 -18.19
C ALA A 73 8.71 12.25 -17.78
#